data_AF-A0A564WL25-F1
#
_entry.id   AF-A0A564WL25-F1
#
_cell.length_a   1.000
_cell.length_b   1.000
_cell.length_c   1.000
_cell.angle_alpha   90.00
_cell.angle_beta   90.00
_cell.angle_gamma   90.00
#
_symmetry.space_group_name_H-M   'P 1'
#
loop_
_entity.id
_entity.type
_entity.pdbx_description
1 polymer ?
#
loop_
_entity_poly.entity_id
_entity_poly.type
_entity_poly.pdbx_seq_one_letter_code
_entity_poly.pdbx_strand_id
1 'polypeptide(L)'
;MSESTNSTPVFKEEYQKQIADIYKQYQQTVKPYVAQLEVMENEFPIEILNEVRAIMSHIAKCYEITNEELIQKNIGKAKSHMKRCVLDCYKYLCLAYSDYYENFVHKYRFTDLTVVDNGEFWSDLCETVSKAKKQLILAKQKEGMVEDVEDAYNEFEAAYNQYHRVYEIIENSYRHLIKLKRKTFWKVAISVLAWIIPLVLSIVLFFLG
;
A
#
# COMPACT_ATOMS: atom_id res chain seq x y z
N MET A 1 45.94 -24.25 24.56
CA MET A 1 44.85 -23.73 23.71
C MET A 1 44.63 -22.29 24.11
N SER A 2 45.17 -21.34 23.34
CA SER A 2 44.85 -19.93 23.50
C SER A 2 43.43 -19.71 22.97
N GLU A 3 42.52 -19.28 23.84
CA GLU A 3 41.24 -18.72 23.40
C GLU A 3 41.55 -17.55 22.47
N SER A 4 41.33 -17.79 21.18
CA SER A 4 41.27 -16.74 20.17
C SER A 4 40.00 -15.93 20.47
N THR A 5 40.13 -14.91 21.33
CA THR A 5 39.18 -13.81 21.39
C THR A 5 39.36 -12.97 20.12
N ASN A 6 39.03 -13.53 18.96
CA ASN A 6 38.72 -12.74 17.79
C ASN A 6 37.33 -12.14 18.02
N SER A 7 37.21 -11.20 18.98
CA SER A 7 36.00 -10.41 19.10
C SER A 7 35.98 -9.47 17.89
N THR A 8 35.25 -9.87 16.85
CA THR A 8 35.01 -9.01 15.69
C THR A 8 34.55 -7.63 16.18
N PRO A 9 35.10 -6.50 15.70
CA PRO A 9 34.78 -5.18 16.24
C PRO A 9 33.29 -4.84 16.19
N VAL A 10 32.52 -5.51 15.33
CA VAL A 10 31.06 -5.43 15.26
C VAL A 10 30.35 -5.65 16.61
N PHE A 11 30.99 -6.34 17.56
CA PHE A 11 30.44 -6.53 18.91
C PHE A 11 30.51 -5.28 19.79
N LYS A 12 31.15 -4.19 19.34
CA LYS A 12 31.03 -2.88 19.97
C LYS A 12 29.56 -2.47 20.03
N GLU A 13 29.15 -1.96 21.18
CA GLU A 13 27.76 -1.56 21.47
C GLU A 13 27.21 -0.59 20.41
N GLU A 14 28.04 0.34 19.93
CA GLU A 14 27.64 1.29 18.89
C GLU A 14 27.17 0.61 17.60
N TYR A 15 27.92 -0.37 17.10
CA TYR A 15 27.56 -1.07 15.87
C TYR A 15 26.35 -1.96 16.06
N GLN A 16 26.26 -2.63 17.22
CA GLN A 16 25.09 -3.44 17.57
C GLN A 16 23.82 -2.59 17.62
N LYS A 17 23.89 -1.38 18.18
CA LYS A 17 22.77 -0.44 18.20
C LYS A 17 22.35 -0.02 16.79
N GLN A 18 23.30 0.32 15.92
CA GLN A 18 23.00 0.69 14.54
C GLN A 18 22.37 -0.46 13.74
N ILE A 19 22.84 -1.70 13.94
CA ILE A 19 22.26 -2.89 13.31
C ILE A 19 20.86 -3.17 13.89
N ALA A 20 20.67 -3.00 15.20
CA ALA A 20 19.37 -3.14 15.85
C ALA A 20 18.35 -2.13 15.32
N ASP A 21 18.76 -0.89 15.03
CA ASP A 21 17.88 0.11 14.42
C ASP A 21 17.39 -0.30 13.02
N ILE A 22 18.24 -0.97 12.23
CA ILE A 22 17.85 -1.55 10.93
C ILE A 22 16.79 -2.63 11.16
N TYR A 23 17.01 -3.58 12.07
CA TYR A 23 16.02 -4.62 12.36
C TYR A 23 14.71 -4.06 12.92
N LYS A 24 14.77 -2.99 13.70
CA LYS A 24 13.59 -2.29 14.20
C LYS A 24 12.76 -1.70 13.06
N GLN A 25 13.40 -1.03 12.09
CA GLN A 25 12.70 -0.53 10.90
C GLN A 25 12.06 -1.67 10.09
N TYR A 26 12.78 -2.78 9.91
CA TYR A 26 12.20 -3.95 9.26
C TYR A 26 10.95 -4.46 9.98
N GLN A 27 11.05 -4.64 11.30
CA GLN A 27 9.97 -5.20 12.12
C GLN A 27 8.75 -4.28 12.22
N GLN A 28 8.96 -2.96 12.28
CA GLN A 28 7.90 -1.97 12.52
C GLN A 28 7.29 -1.39 11.25
N THR A 29 8.03 -1.40 10.14
CA THR A 29 7.61 -0.74 8.89
C THR A 29 7.51 -1.74 7.75
N VAL A 30 8.64 -2.34 7.33
CA VAL A 30 8.69 -3.19 6.14
C VAL A 30 7.80 -4.41 6.29
N LYS A 31 7.89 -5.12 7.42
CA LYS A 31 7.13 -6.36 7.66
C LYS A 31 5.61 -6.13 7.63
N PRO A 32 5.03 -5.14 8.33
CA PRO A 32 3.61 -4.80 8.18
C PRO A 32 3.20 -4.42 6.75
N TYR A 33 4.03 -3.63 6.06
CA TYR A 33 3.73 -3.19 4.68
C TYR A 33 3.72 -4.35 3.69
N VAL A 34 4.68 -5.27 3.82
CA VAL A 34 4.69 -6.52 3.06
C VAL A 34 3.44 -7.34 3.33
N ALA A 35 3.07 -7.54 4.60
CA ALA A 35 1.88 -8.33 4.95
C ALA A 35 0.60 -7.70 4.37
N GLN A 36 0.54 -6.37 4.32
CA GLN A 36 -0.56 -5.66 3.66
C GLN A 36 -0.57 -5.89 2.14
N LEU A 37 0.59 -5.81 1.49
CA LEU A 37 0.72 -6.07 0.06
C LEU A 37 0.35 -7.50 -0.30
N GLU A 38 0.75 -8.49 0.50
CA GLU A 38 0.37 -9.89 0.30
C GLU A 38 -1.16 -10.09 0.35
N VAL A 39 -1.86 -9.35 1.21
CA VAL A 39 -3.33 -9.40 1.29
C VAL A 39 -3.98 -8.71 0.09
N MET A 40 -3.40 -7.62 -0.41
CA MET A 40 -3.97 -6.82 -1.51
C MET A 40 -3.69 -7.43 -2.89
N GLU A 41 -2.46 -7.87 -3.12
CA GLU A 41 -1.95 -8.30 -4.43
C GLU A 41 -1.80 -9.83 -4.55
N ASN A 42 -1.86 -10.58 -3.43
CA ASN A 42 -1.58 -12.02 -3.35
C ASN A 42 -0.15 -12.44 -3.73
N GLU A 43 0.78 -11.49 -3.84
CA GLU A 43 2.17 -11.76 -4.19
C GLU A 43 3.15 -10.89 -3.38
N PHE A 44 4.36 -11.42 -3.16
CA PHE A 44 5.45 -10.69 -2.53
C PHE A 44 6.27 -9.96 -3.61
N PRO A 45 6.45 -8.62 -3.53
CA PRO A 45 7.25 -7.89 -4.53
C PRO A 45 8.74 -8.25 -4.53
N ILE A 46 9.28 -8.64 -5.69
CA ILE A 46 10.66 -9.13 -5.84
C ILE A 46 11.69 -8.04 -5.47
N GLU A 47 11.39 -6.79 -5.75
CA GLU A 47 12.21 -5.61 -5.49
C GLU A 47 12.45 -5.45 -3.98
N ILE A 48 11.39 -5.56 -3.16
CA ILE A 48 11.49 -5.54 -1.69
C ILE A 48 12.35 -6.71 -1.21
N LEU A 49 12.22 -7.90 -1.81
CA LEU A 49 13.01 -9.08 -1.44
C LEU A 49 14.49 -8.88 -1.76
N ASN A 50 14.79 -8.25 -2.90
CA ASN A 50 16.15 -7.94 -3.31
C ASN A 50 16.80 -6.96 -2.32
N GLU A 51 16.08 -5.93 -1.87
CA GLU A 51 16.56 -5.00 -0.85
C GLU A 51 16.80 -5.69 0.50
N VAL A 52 15.87 -6.54 0.97
CA VAL A 52 16.06 -7.34 2.20
C VAL A 52 17.31 -8.22 2.09
N ARG A 53 17.54 -8.85 0.93
CA ARG A 53 18.74 -9.68 0.71
C ARG A 53 20.02 -8.84 0.79
N ALA A 54 20.04 -7.66 0.17
CA ALA A 54 21.18 -6.76 0.20
C ALA A 54 21.50 -6.26 1.63
N ILE A 55 20.47 -5.92 2.41
CA ILE A 55 20.59 -5.57 3.83
C ILE A 55 21.29 -6.69 4.60
N MET A 56 20.80 -7.93 4.46
CA MET A 56 21.37 -9.08 5.15
C MET A 56 22.80 -9.38 4.69
N SER A 57 23.10 -9.25 3.39
CA SER A 57 24.47 -9.42 2.86
C SER A 57 25.45 -8.42 3.46
N HIS A 58 25.07 -7.15 3.59
CA HIS A 58 25.93 -6.14 4.21
C HIS A 58 26.09 -6.35 5.72
N ILE A 59 25.02 -6.72 6.44
CA ILE A 59 25.12 -7.05 7.86
C ILE A 59 26.03 -8.26 8.07
N ALA A 60 25.87 -9.34 7.29
CA ALA A 60 26.73 -10.51 7.39
C ALA A 60 28.21 -10.15 7.18
N LYS A 61 28.51 -9.28 6.21
CA LYS A 61 29.87 -8.80 5.97
C LYS A 61 30.50 -8.11 7.17
N CYS A 62 29.72 -7.38 7.97
CA CYS A 62 30.20 -6.74 9.20
C CYS A 62 30.76 -7.75 10.22
N TYR A 63 30.25 -8.98 10.24
CA TYR A 63 30.70 -10.04 11.15
C TYR A 63 31.91 -10.83 10.63
N GLU A 64 32.28 -10.68 9.36
CA GLU A 64 33.42 -11.36 8.74
C GLU A 64 34.72 -10.54 8.73
N ILE A 65 34.64 -9.25 9.06
CA ILE A 65 35.75 -8.30 8.90
C ILE A 65 36.12 -7.66 10.23
N THR A 66 37.40 -7.31 10.37
CA THR A 66 37.94 -6.64 11.58
C THR A 66 38.29 -5.17 11.36
N ASN A 67 38.15 -4.65 10.15
CA ASN A 67 38.39 -3.25 9.85
C ASN A 67 37.14 -2.41 10.16
N GLU A 68 37.26 -1.50 11.13
CA GLU A 68 36.16 -0.65 11.61
C GLU A 68 35.57 0.29 10.55
N GLU A 69 36.40 0.84 9.67
CA GLU A 69 35.95 1.69 8.56
C GLU A 69 35.08 0.89 7.59
N LEU A 70 35.49 -0.34 7.27
CA LEU A 70 34.70 -1.22 6.42
C LEU A 70 33.43 -1.72 7.11
N ILE A 71 33.42 -1.90 8.43
CA ILE A 71 32.21 -2.21 9.20
C ILE A 71 31.22 -1.06 9.09
N GLN A 72 31.63 0.17 9.40
CA GLN A 72 30.77 1.34 9.30
C GLN A 72 30.26 1.54 7.86
N LYS A 73 31.10 1.33 6.84
CA LYS A 73 30.69 1.38 5.43
C LYS A 73 29.60 0.36 5.11
N ASN A 74 29.72 -0.87 5.59
CA ASN A 74 28.70 -1.90 5.36
C ASN A 74 27.40 -1.61 6.14
N ILE A 75 27.48 -1.10 7.37
CA ILE A 75 26.31 -0.62 8.11
C ILE A 75 25.61 0.51 7.35
N GLY A 76 26.38 1.48 6.82
CA GLY A 76 25.84 2.57 5.99
C GLY A 76 25.11 2.06 4.75
N LYS A 77 25.69 1.08 4.05
CA LYS A 77 25.02 0.44 2.90
C LYS A 77 23.75 -0.31 3.29
N ALA A 78 23.77 -1.04 4.41
CA ALA A 78 22.58 -1.71 4.93
C ALA A 78 21.46 -0.71 5.27
N LYS A 79 21.79 0.47 5.82
CA LYS A 79 20.81 1.56 6.04
C LYS A 79 20.25 2.13 4.74
N SER A 80 21.09 2.34 3.74
CA SER A 80 20.66 2.80 2.40
C SER A 80 19.69 1.79 1.77
N HIS A 81 20.03 0.49 1.76
CA HIS A 81 19.11 -0.55 1.29
C HIS A 81 17.82 -0.63 2.13
N MET A 82 17.86 -0.39 3.43
CA MET A 82 16.64 -0.29 4.24
C MET A 82 15.76 0.88 3.80
N LYS A 83 16.34 2.05 3.51
CA LYS A 83 15.59 3.20 3.00
C LYS A 83 14.98 2.92 1.63
N ARG A 84 15.70 2.26 0.72
CA ARG A 84 15.16 1.79 -0.57
C ARG A 84 14.05 0.75 -0.40
N CYS A 85 14.20 -0.17 0.55
CA CYS A 85 13.18 -1.16 0.88
C CYS A 85 11.86 -0.51 1.32
N VAL A 86 11.92 0.50 2.19
CA VAL A 86 10.72 1.26 2.61
C VAL A 86 10.15 2.08 1.45
N LEU A 87 11.00 2.69 0.63
CA LEU A 87 10.57 3.40 -0.58
C LEU A 87 9.81 2.49 -1.55
N ASP A 88 10.30 1.27 -1.79
CA ASP A 88 9.63 0.30 -2.64
C ASP A 88 8.29 -0.13 -2.02
N CYS A 89 8.21 -0.32 -0.69
CA CYS A 89 6.93 -0.54 -0.01
C CYS A 89 5.93 0.59 -0.31
N TYR A 90 6.35 1.86 -0.23
CA TYR A 90 5.48 3.00 -0.55
C TYR A 90 5.00 2.96 -2.00
N LYS A 91 5.88 2.65 -2.95
CA LYS A 91 5.52 2.53 -4.38
C LYS A 91 4.46 1.46 -4.60
N TYR A 92 4.69 0.24 -4.11
CA TYR A 92 3.74 -0.86 -4.27
C TYR A 92 2.41 -0.57 -3.56
N LEU A 93 2.44 -0.04 -2.33
CA LEU A 93 1.21 0.28 -1.60
C LEU A 93 0.40 1.37 -2.30
N CYS A 94 1.03 2.39 -2.87
CA CYS A 94 0.32 3.39 -3.67
C CYS A 94 -0.42 2.77 -4.86
N LEU A 95 0.19 1.80 -5.54
CA LEU A 95 -0.43 1.09 -6.67
C LEU A 95 -1.60 0.22 -6.18
N ALA A 96 -1.37 -0.60 -5.16
CA ALA A 96 -2.40 -1.46 -4.57
C ALA A 96 -3.62 -0.66 -4.08
N TYR A 97 -3.41 0.49 -3.44
CA TYR A 97 -4.51 1.37 -3.02
C TYR A 97 -5.22 2.06 -4.20
N SER A 98 -4.49 2.40 -5.26
CA SER A 98 -5.08 2.93 -6.50
C SER A 98 -6.01 1.88 -7.13
N ASP A 99 -5.54 0.64 -7.27
CA ASP A 99 -6.31 -0.46 -7.85
C ASP A 99 -7.51 -0.83 -6.97
N TYR A 100 -7.34 -0.82 -5.65
CA TYR A 100 -8.44 -0.96 -4.69
C TYR A 100 -9.51 0.13 -4.90
N TYR A 101 -9.12 1.39 -5.07
CA TYR A 101 -10.04 2.49 -5.37
C TYR A 101 -10.75 2.32 -6.72
N GLU A 102 -10.03 1.93 -7.78
CA GLU A 102 -10.64 1.70 -9.09
C GLU A 102 -11.66 0.57 -9.06
N ASN A 103 -11.34 -0.52 -8.36
CA ASN A 103 -12.26 -1.62 -8.10
C ASN A 103 -13.49 -1.17 -7.29
N PHE A 104 -13.29 -0.30 -6.30
CA PHE A 104 -14.39 0.32 -5.56
C PHE A 104 -15.31 1.13 -6.50
N VAL A 105 -14.77 2.03 -7.31
CA VAL A 105 -15.55 2.82 -8.27
C VAL A 105 -16.31 1.91 -9.23
N HIS A 106 -15.67 0.87 -9.77
CA HIS A 106 -16.31 -0.10 -10.65
C HIS A 106 -17.47 -0.85 -9.95
N LYS A 107 -17.24 -1.29 -8.71
CA LYS A 107 -18.21 -2.03 -7.89
C LYS A 107 -19.45 -1.19 -7.56
N TYR A 108 -19.30 0.12 -7.44
CA TYR A 108 -20.36 1.06 -7.04
C TYR A 108 -20.84 1.99 -8.18
N ARG A 109 -20.44 1.76 -9.44
CA ARG A 109 -20.74 2.62 -10.59
C ARG A 109 -22.22 3.00 -10.83
N PHE A 110 -23.16 2.19 -10.34
CA PHE A 110 -24.61 2.44 -10.45
C PHE A 110 -25.26 2.82 -9.11
N THR A 111 -24.45 3.06 -8.10
CA THR A 111 -24.90 3.45 -6.76
C THR A 111 -24.61 4.92 -6.57
N ASP A 112 -25.64 5.68 -6.19
CA ASP A 112 -25.46 7.08 -5.83
C ASP A 112 -24.76 7.17 -4.47
N LEU A 113 -23.45 7.42 -4.48
CA LEU A 113 -22.63 7.52 -3.28
C LEU A 113 -22.78 8.84 -2.53
N THR A 114 -23.43 9.85 -3.14
CA THR A 114 -23.63 11.17 -2.51
C THR A 114 -24.60 11.14 -1.33
N VAL A 115 -25.34 10.04 -1.15
CA VAL A 115 -26.26 9.84 -0.02
C VAL A 115 -25.59 9.20 1.20
N VAL A 116 -24.32 8.79 1.08
CA VAL A 116 -23.55 8.24 2.20
C VAL A 116 -23.06 9.40 3.07
N ASP A 117 -23.26 9.28 4.38
CA ASP A 117 -22.78 10.24 5.38
C ASP A 117 -23.10 11.71 4.99
N ASN A 118 -24.33 11.95 4.56
CA ASN A 118 -24.83 13.27 4.12
C ASN A 118 -24.03 13.93 2.98
N GLY A 119 -23.31 13.15 2.18
CA GLY A 119 -22.52 13.62 1.03
C GLY A 119 -21.07 13.91 1.35
N GLU A 120 -20.68 13.94 2.62
CA GLU A 120 -19.28 14.16 3.05
C GLU A 120 -18.38 13.05 2.53
N PHE A 121 -18.84 11.78 2.61
CA PHE A 121 -18.09 10.62 2.13
C PHE A 121 -17.57 10.79 0.69
N TRP A 122 -18.45 11.13 -0.24
CA TRP A 122 -18.08 11.20 -1.66
C TRP A 122 -17.17 12.40 -1.95
N SER A 123 -17.46 13.55 -1.33
CA SER A 123 -16.63 14.75 -1.44
C SER A 123 -15.21 14.48 -0.94
N ASP A 124 -15.09 13.96 0.28
CA ASP A 124 -13.80 13.69 0.93
C ASP A 124 -12.99 12.65 0.16
N LEU A 125 -13.66 11.59 -0.33
CA LEU A 125 -13.02 10.56 -1.14
C LEU A 125 -12.47 11.15 -2.44
N CYS A 126 -13.26 11.90 -3.19
CA CYS A 126 -12.82 12.51 -4.45
C CYS A 126 -11.66 13.49 -4.25
N GLU A 127 -11.74 14.34 -3.20
CA GLU A 127 -10.67 15.28 -2.88
C GLU A 127 -9.36 14.54 -2.52
N THR A 128 -9.45 13.54 -1.65
CA THR A 128 -8.30 12.75 -1.19
C THR A 128 -7.66 11.98 -2.34
N VAL A 129 -8.45 11.37 -3.22
CA VAL A 129 -7.95 10.69 -4.44
C VAL A 129 -7.23 11.67 -5.36
N SER A 130 -7.78 12.88 -5.55
CA SER A 130 -7.13 13.91 -6.37
C SER A 130 -5.76 14.30 -5.80
N LYS A 131 -5.68 14.47 -4.47
CA LYS A 131 -4.43 14.75 -3.76
C LYS A 131 -3.42 13.60 -3.89
N ALA A 132 -3.87 12.36 -3.66
CA ALA A 132 -3.04 11.16 -3.76
C ALA A 132 -2.41 11.01 -5.16
N LYS A 133 -3.22 11.16 -6.23
CA LYS A 133 -2.75 11.09 -7.62
C LYS A 133 -1.71 12.16 -7.93
N LYS A 134 -1.97 13.42 -7.52
CA LYS A 134 -1.02 14.53 -7.71
C LYS A 134 0.30 14.26 -6.98
N GLN A 135 0.24 13.81 -5.73
CA GLN A 135 1.42 13.55 -4.92
C GLN A 135 2.27 12.40 -5.51
N LEU A 136 1.65 11.34 -6.00
CA LEU A 136 2.38 10.25 -6.66
C LEU A 136 3.02 10.69 -7.98
N ILE A 137 2.37 11.55 -8.76
CA ILE A 137 2.98 12.14 -9.98
C ILE A 137 4.21 12.95 -9.59
N LEU A 138 4.12 13.80 -8.56
CA LEU A 138 5.26 14.57 -8.06
C LEU A 138 6.41 13.67 -7.60
N ALA A 139 6.11 12.60 -6.86
CA ALA A 139 7.11 11.63 -6.41
C ALA A 139 7.85 10.96 -7.57
N LYS A 140 7.11 10.50 -8.60
CA LYS A 140 7.70 9.89 -9.80
C LYS A 140 8.52 10.88 -10.63
N GLN A 141 8.08 12.14 -10.72
CA GLN A 141 8.84 13.18 -11.39
C GLN A 141 10.15 13.48 -10.65
N LYS A 142 10.09 13.58 -9.32
CA LYS A 142 11.26 13.79 -8.46
C LYS A 142 12.26 12.66 -8.61
N GLU A 143 11.80 11.41 -8.56
CA GLU A 143 12.62 10.21 -8.81
C GLU A 143 13.35 10.28 -10.16
N GLY A 144 12.68 10.71 -11.23
CA GLY A 144 13.30 10.86 -12.55
C GLY A 144 14.30 12.03 -12.69
N MET A 145 14.42 12.89 -11.67
CA MET A 145 15.31 14.07 -11.69
C MET A 145 16.51 13.95 -10.74
N VAL A 146 16.50 12.97 -9.83
CA VAL A 146 17.54 12.79 -8.81
C VAL A 146 18.51 11.68 -9.21
N GLU A 147 19.77 11.80 -8.78
CA GLU A 147 20.77 10.75 -8.99
C GLU A 147 20.59 9.59 -7.99
N ASP A 148 20.28 9.92 -6.73
CA ASP A 148 19.90 8.92 -5.72
C ASP A 148 18.39 8.90 -5.57
N VAL A 149 17.79 7.73 -5.83
CA VAL A 149 16.35 7.49 -5.67
C VAL A 149 15.86 7.79 -4.24
N GLU A 150 16.75 7.69 -3.26
CA GLU A 150 16.46 8.01 -1.86
C GLU A 150 16.10 9.50 -1.62
N ASP A 151 16.40 10.38 -2.58
CA ASP A 151 16.03 11.80 -2.53
C ASP A 151 14.57 12.06 -2.90
N ALA A 152 13.85 11.06 -3.40
CA ALA A 152 12.39 11.12 -3.64
C ALA A 152 11.58 10.50 -2.48
N TYR A 153 12.26 10.13 -1.37
CA TYR A 153 11.66 9.38 -0.28
C TYR A 153 10.45 10.08 0.35
N ASN A 154 10.59 11.36 0.67
CA ASN A 154 9.55 12.12 1.36
C ASN A 154 8.31 12.29 0.47
N GLU A 155 8.51 12.43 -0.84
CA GLU A 155 7.44 12.57 -1.81
C GLU A 155 6.64 11.28 -1.96
N PHE A 156 7.32 10.12 -1.96
CA PHE A 156 6.66 8.81 -1.95
C PHE A 156 5.95 8.51 -0.63
N GLU A 157 6.54 8.88 0.51
CA GLU A 157 5.89 8.77 1.82
C GLU A 157 4.61 9.61 1.88
N ALA A 158 4.66 10.85 1.39
CA ALA A 158 3.50 11.70 1.30
C ALA A 158 2.42 11.12 0.37
N ALA A 159 2.82 10.52 -0.77
CA ALA A 159 1.89 9.86 -1.68
C ALA A 159 1.22 8.65 -1.02
N TYR A 160 2.01 7.82 -0.34
CA TYR A 160 1.53 6.68 0.43
C TYR A 160 0.50 7.11 1.48
N ASN A 161 0.79 8.14 2.27
CA ASN A 161 -0.11 8.62 3.31
C ASN A 161 -1.47 9.06 2.74
N GLN A 162 -1.47 9.73 1.58
CA GLN A 162 -2.72 10.12 0.90
C GLN A 162 -3.49 8.91 0.37
N TYR A 163 -2.82 7.94 -0.25
CA TYR A 163 -3.46 6.71 -0.72
C TYR A 163 -3.97 5.82 0.42
N HIS A 164 -3.22 5.71 1.50
CA HIS A 164 -3.69 5.02 2.71
C HIS A 164 -4.96 5.68 3.25
N ARG A 165 -5.04 7.02 3.23
CA ARG A 165 -6.26 7.73 3.62
C ARG A 165 -7.46 7.42 2.71
N VAL A 166 -7.25 7.28 1.40
CA VAL A 166 -8.30 6.82 0.46
C VAL A 166 -8.85 5.46 0.90
N TYR A 167 -7.96 4.52 1.21
CA TYR A 167 -8.34 3.19 1.70
C TYR A 167 -9.13 3.27 3.02
N GLU A 168 -8.66 4.06 3.99
CA GLU A 168 -9.36 4.25 5.27
C GLU A 168 -10.78 4.82 5.08
N ILE A 169 -10.96 5.82 4.23
CA ILE A 169 -12.29 6.43 3.97
C ILE A 169 -13.28 5.36 3.49
N ILE A 170 -12.85 4.48 2.58
CA ILE A 170 -13.69 3.42 2.03
C ILE A 170 -14.00 2.36 3.09
N GLU A 171 -12.96 1.85 3.79
CA GLU A 171 -13.11 0.80 4.79
C GLU A 171 -13.96 1.25 5.99
N ASN A 172 -13.76 2.47 6.48
CA ASN A 172 -14.56 3.03 7.58
C ASN A 172 -16.05 3.16 7.21
N SER A 173 -16.35 3.35 5.93
CA SER A 173 -17.71 3.51 5.40
C SER A 173 -18.34 2.20 4.90
N TYR A 174 -17.60 1.09 4.99
CA TYR A 174 -17.95 -0.19 4.33
C TYR A 174 -19.36 -0.69 4.66
N ARG A 175 -19.79 -0.58 5.92
CA ARG A 175 -21.12 -1.02 6.36
C ARG A 175 -22.24 -0.21 5.72
N HIS A 176 -22.07 1.11 5.56
CA HIS A 176 -23.05 1.97 4.91
C HIS A 176 -23.10 1.68 3.41
N LEU A 177 -21.93 1.50 2.79
CA LEU A 177 -21.79 1.19 1.38
C LEU A 177 -22.50 -0.12 0.98
N ILE A 178 -22.35 -1.20 1.76
CA ILE A 178 -23.06 -2.46 1.50
C ILE A 178 -24.59 -2.27 1.55
N LYS A 179 -25.09 -1.61 2.59
CA LYS A 179 -26.53 -1.38 2.76
C LYS A 179 -27.09 -0.58 1.59
N LEU A 180 -26.34 0.45 1.18
CA LEU A 180 -26.72 1.30 0.06
C LEU A 180 -26.75 0.52 -1.25
N LYS A 181 -25.72 -0.27 -1.57
CA LYS A 181 -25.69 -1.09 -2.77
C LYS A 181 -26.86 -2.09 -2.82
N ARG A 182 -27.17 -2.74 -1.70
CA ARG A 182 -28.34 -3.62 -1.59
C ARG A 182 -29.64 -2.85 -1.87
N LYS A 183 -29.81 -1.66 -1.29
CA LYS A 183 -30.98 -0.81 -1.53
C LYS A 183 -31.11 -0.41 -3.00
N THR A 184 -30.01 -0.01 -3.64
CA THR A 184 -29.96 0.32 -5.07
C THR A 184 -30.36 -0.87 -5.94
N PHE A 185 -29.82 -2.06 -5.66
CA PHE A 185 -30.18 -3.28 -6.37
C PHE A 185 -31.68 -3.57 -6.29
N TRP A 186 -32.28 -3.51 -5.10
CA TRP A 186 -33.71 -3.77 -4.92
C TRP A 186 -34.59 -2.73 -5.63
N LYS A 187 -34.19 -1.45 -5.64
CA LYS A 187 -34.90 -0.42 -6.41
C LYS A 187 -34.93 -0.75 -7.90
N VAL A 188 -33.80 -1.16 -8.47
CA VAL A 188 -33.71 -1.55 -9.89
C VAL A 188 -34.54 -2.81 -10.15
N ALA A 189 -34.42 -3.83 -9.30
CA ALA A 189 -35.18 -5.08 -9.46
C ALA A 189 -36.70 -4.85 -9.43
N ILE A 190 -37.20 -4.05 -8.48
CA ILE A 190 -38.62 -3.69 -8.41
C ILE A 190 -39.04 -2.92 -9.67
N SER A 191 -38.23 -1.96 -10.12
CA SER A 191 -38.53 -1.21 -11.34
C SER A 191 -38.64 -2.12 -12.56
N VAL A 192 -37.75 -3.10 -12.71
CA VAL A 192 -37.79 -4.06 -13.82
C VAL A 192 -39.01 -4.96 -13.73
N LEU A 193 -39.31 -5.51 -12.54
CA LEU A 193 -40.49 -6.34 -12.32
C LEU A 193 -41.79 -5.58 -12.63
N ALA A 194 -41.85 -4.29 -12.29
CA ALA A 194 -43.00 -3.44 -12.61
C ALA A 194 -43.24 -3.28 -14.12
N TRP A 195 -42.22 -3.42 -14.97
CA TRP A 195 -42.37 -3.41 -16.43
C TRP A 195 -42.68 -4.80 -17.02
N ILE A 196 -42.05 -5.85 -16.49
CA ILE A 196 -42.21 -7.22 -17.02
C ILE A 196 -43.59 -7.79 -16.69
N ILE A 197 -44.09 -7.61 -15.46
CA ILE A 197 -45.35 -8.22 -15.02
C ILE A 197 -46.53 -7.79 -15.90
N PRO A 198 -46.77 -6.48 -16.19
CA PRO A 198 -47.86 -6.05 -17.07
C PRO A 198 -47.70 -6.56 -18.51
N LEU A 199 -46.47 -6.65 -19.01
CA LEU A 199 -46.19 -7.11 -20.37
C LEU A 199 -46.53 -8.60 -20.53
N VAL A 200 -46.14 -9.43 -19.57
CA VAL A 200 -46.49 -10.86 -19.55
C VAL A 200 -48.00 -11.04 -19.39
N LEU A 201 -48.66 -10.30 -18.49
CA LEU A 201 -50.12 -10.31 -18.33
C LEU A 201 -50.84 -9.96 -19.63
N SER A 202 -50.38 -8.92 -20.33
CA SER A 202 -50.96 -8.52 -21.62
C SER A 202 -50.87 -9.62 -22.68
N ILE A 203 -49.73 -10.31 -22.76
CA ILE A 203 -49.53 -11.42 -23.69
C ILE A 203 -50.45 -12.59 -23.34
N VAL A 204 -50.54 -12.97 -22.06
CA VAL A 204 -51.41 -14.07 -21.61
C VAL A 204 -52.88 -13.77 -21.91
N LEU A 205 -53.33 -12.54 -21.64
CA LEU A 205 -54.70 -12.11 -21.94
C LEU A 205 -55.00 -12.13 -23.44
N PHE A 206 -54.04 -11.77 -24.29
CA PHE A 206 -54.18 -11.81 -25.74
C PHE A 206 -54.39 -13.24 -26.29
N PHE A 207 -53.77 -14.25 -25.68
CA PHE A 207 -53.93 -15.65 -26.13
C PHE A 207 -55.13 -16.38 -25.50
N LEU A 208 -55.74 -15.81 -24.44
CA LEU A 208 -56.91 -16.38 -23.77
C LEU A 208 -58.25 -15.80 -24.23
N GLY A 209 -58.24 -14.67 -24.94
CA GLY A 209 -59.42 -14.03 -25.54
C GLY A 209 -59.55 -14.34 -27.03
#